data_AF-A0A952KK84-F1
#
_entry.id   AF-A0A952KK84-F1
#
_cell.length_a   1.000
_cell.length_b   1.000
_cell.length_c   1.000
_cell.angle_alpha   90.00
_cell.angle_beta   90.00
_cell.angle_gamma   90.00
#
_symmetry.space_group_name_H-M   'P 1'
#
loop_
_entity.id
_entity.type
_entity.pdbx_description
1 polymer ?
#
loop_
_entity_poly.entity_id
_entity_poly.type
_entity_poly.pdbx_seq_one_letter_code
_entity_poly.pdbx_strand_id
1 'polypeptide(L)'
;VVGANADVITDFSRAQGDRIDLSQIDANRAATGDQAFAFIGTGLYTGVAGQLRYAVDGGVTTIAGDVDGDRVSDFHIRLTGTITLTAGDFAL
;
A
#
# COMPACT_ATOMS: atom_id res chain seq x y z
N VAL A 1 11.73 6.08 4.88
CA VAL A 1 12.72 5.47 3.95
C VAL A 1 12.10 4.20 3.42
N VAL A 2 12.13 3.97 2.11
CA VAL A 2 11.63 2.71 1.53
C VAL A 2 12.60 1.59 1.90
N GLY A 3 12.07 0.45 2.35
CA GLY A 3 12.89 -0.70 2.72
C GLY A 3 13.72 -1.21 1.54
N ALA A 4 14.98 -1.60 1.80
CA ALA A 4 15.88 -2.12 0.75
C ALA A 4 15.37 -3.42 0.10
N ASN A 5 14.50 -4.15 0.80
CA ASN A 5 13.88 -5.40 0.33
C ASN A 5 12.41 -5.22 -0.07
N ALA A 6 11.99 -3.98 -0.38
CA ALA A 6 10.64 -3.75 -0.90
C ALA A 6 10.47 -4.49 -2.23
N ASP A 7 9.33 -5.16 -2.38
CA ASP A 7 8.98 -5.82 -3.64
C ASP A 7 8.87 -4.79 -4.78
N VAL A 8 9.24 -5.20 -6.00
CA VAL A 8 9.24 -4.34 -7.17
C VAL A 8 8.44 -4.99 -8.30
N ILE A 9 7.41 -4.28 -8.77
CA ILE A 9 6.58 -4.66 -9.91
C ILE A 9 6.88 -3.69 -11.04
N THR A 10 7.37 -4.19 -12.17
CA THR A 10 7.94 -3.33 -13.22
C THR A 10 6.97 -2.94 -14.33
N ASP A 11 5.81 -3.60 -14.41
CA ASP A 11 4.88 -3.51 -15.55
C ASP A 11 3.40 -3.42 -15.14
N PHE A 12 3.12 -3.02 -13.88
CA PHE A 12 1.75 -2.87 -13.39
C PHE A 12 0.89 -1.97 -14.29
N SER A 13 -0.25 -2.50 -14.73
CA SER A 13 -1.11 -1.87 -15.71
C SER A 13 -2.58 -1.89 -15.31
N ARG A 14 -3.05 -0.74 -14.83
CA ARG A 14 -4.47 -0.51 -14.54
C ARG A 14 -5.35 -0.72 -15.77
N ALA A 15 -4.85 -0.37 -16.95
CA ALA A 15 -5.58 -0.50 -18.21
C ALA A 15 -5.78 -1.97 -18.62
N GLN A 16 -4.91 -2.87 -18.17
CA GLN A 16 -5.04 -4.32 -18.37
C GLN A 16 -5.86 -4.99 -17.26
N GLY A 17 -6.25 -4.24 -16.23
CA GLY A 17 -7.05 -4.72 -15.12
C GLY A 17 -6.24 -5.34 -13.98
N ASP A 18 -4.93 -5.07 -13.93
CA ASP A 18 -4.06 -5.57 -12.87
C ASP A 18 -4.52 -5.07 -11.49
N ARG A 19 -4.39 -5.94 -10.49
CA ARG A 19 -4.69 -5.63 -9.09
C ARG A 19 -3.59 -6.14 -8.18
N ILE A 20 -3.39 -5.44 -7.08
CA ILE A 20 -2.48 -5.85 -6.01
C ILE A 20 -3.33 -6.44 -4.90
N ASP A 21 -3.18 -7.74 -4.68
CA ASP A 21 -3.91 -8.45 -3.64
C ASP A 21 -3.15 -8.38 -2.32
N LEU A 22 -3.77 -7.72 -1.34
CA LEU A 22 -3.26 -7.60 0.03
C LEU A 22 -4.24 -8.24 1.05
N SER A 23 -5.25 -8.97 0.59
CA SER A 23 -6.31 -9.55 1.43
C SER A 23 -5.82 -10.63 2.40
N GLN A 24 -4.59 -11.11 2.24
CA GLN A 24 -3.96 -12.08 3.14
C GLN A 24 -3.07 -11.43 4.22
N ILE A 25 -3.02 -10.10 4.25
CA ILE A 25 -2.24 -9.35 5.23
C ILE A 25 -3.22 -8.77 6.24
N ASP A 26 -3.10 -9.22 7.49
CA ASP A 26 -3.81 -8.62 8.60
C ASP A 26 -3.32 -7.17 8.81
N ALA A 27 -4.19 -6.23 8.46
CA ALA A 27 -3.92 -4.80 8.53
C ALA A 27 -3.94 -4.24 9.96
N ASN A 28 -4.38 -5.00 10.97
CA ASN A 28 -4.39 -4.53 12.36
C ASN A 28 -4.03 -5.65 13.34
N ARG A 29 -2.75 -5.72 13.69
CA ARG A 29 -2.19 -6.74 14.59
C ARG A 29 -2.73 -6.70 16.02
N ALA A 30 -3.36 -5.59 16.43
CA ALA A 30 -3.93 -5.45 17.76
C ALA A 30 -5.38 -5.97 17.84
N ALA A 31 -6.02 -6.23 16.69
CA ALA A 31 -7.37 -6.73 16.61
C ALA A 31 -7.40 -8.23 16.29
N THR A 32 -8.47 -8.91 16.70
CA THR A 32 -8.63 -10.34 16.44
C THR A 32 -9.24 -10.56 15.07
N GLY A 33 -8.60 -11.36 14.22
CA GLY A 33 -9.11 -11.72 12.90
C GLY A 33 -8.13 -11.30 11.80
N ASP A 34 -8.66 -11.17 10.59
CA ASP A 34 -7.93 -10.66 9.43
C ASP A 34 -8.60 -9.37 8.97
N GLN A 35 -7.91 -8.24 9.15
CA GLN A 35 -8.45 -6.91 8.92
C GLN A 35 -8.01 -6.41 7.55
N ALA A 36 -8.97 -5.96 6.75
CA ALA A 36 -8.68 -5.29 5.49
C ALA A 36 -8.05 -3.91 5.70
N PHE A 37 -7.18 -3.49 4.79
CA PHE A 37 -6.66 -2.12 4.80
C PHE A 37 -7.72 -1.08 4.43
N ALA A 38 -7.57 0.13 4.96
CA ALA A 38 -8.25 1.33 4.53
C ALA A 38 -7.35 2.13 3.57
N PHE A 39 -7.71 2.18 2.29
CA PHE A 39 -6.97 2.98 1.31
C PHE A 39 -7.24 4.48 1.51
N ILE A 40 -6.20 5.25 1.86
CA ILE A 40 -6.26 6.69 2.11
C ILE A 40 -5.66 7.54 0.97
N GLY A 41 -5.35 6.91 -0.17
CA GLY A 41 -4.75 7.60 -1.32
C GLY A 41 -3.36 8.14 -1.02
N THR A 42 -3.14 9.44 -1.28
CA THR A 42 -1.87 10.13 -1.03
C THR A 42 -1.79 10.78 0.35
N GLY A 43 -2.87 10.68 1.15
CA GLY A 43 -2.93 11.21 2.51
C GLY A 43 -1.85 10.65 3.44
N LEU A 44 -1.58 11.38 4.53
CA LEU A 44 -0.68 10.93 5.58
C LEU A 44 -1.41 10.01 6.56
N TYR A 45 -0.65 9.12 7.22
CA TYR A 45 -1.20 8.28 8.28
C TYR A 45 -1.74 9.14 9.43
N THR A 46 -2.90 8.75 9.96
CA THR A 46 -3.57 9.45 11.05
C THR A 46 -3.24 8.86 12.42
N GLY A 47 -2.54 7.73 12.45
CA GLY A 47 -2.28 6.93 13.66
C GLY A 47 -3.40 5.94 13.94
N VAL A 48 -4.03 5.45 12.87
CA VAL A 48 -5.00 4.35 12.92
C VAL A 48 -4.33 3.19 12.17
N ALA A 49 -4.24 2.04 12.81
CA ALA A 49 -3.72 0.83 12.19
C ALA A 49 -4.55 0.44 10.97
N GLY A 50 -3.88 -0.15 9.98
CA GLY A 50 -4.47 -0.66 8.75
C GLY A 50 -4.65 0.40 7.68
N GLN A 51 -3.90 1.49 7.71
CA GLN A 51 -3.95 2.50 6.64
C GLN A 51 -3.00 2.13 5.50
N LEU A 52 -3.53 2.11 4.28
CA LEU A 52 -2.77 1.89 3.05
C LEU A 52 -2.73 3.19 2.24
N ARG A 53 -1.54 3.60 1.82
CA ARG A 53 -1.32 4.82 1.04
C ARG A 53 -0.37 4.57 -0.12
N TYR A 54 -0.27 5.56 -0.99
CA TYR A 54 0.78 5.60 -2.00
C TYR A 54 1.39 6.99 -2.15
N ALA A 55 2.59 7.04 -2.69
CA ALA A 55 3.28 8.26 -3.10
C ALA A 55 3.94 8.05 -4.45
N VAL A 56 4.14 9.14 -5.19
CA VAL A 56 4.87 9.10 -6.46
C VAL A 56 6.03 10.06 -6.37
N ASP A 57 7.23 9.56 -6.66
CA ASP A 57 8.46 10.34 -6.69
C ASP A 57 9.42 9.77 -7.74
N GLY A 58 10.12 10.63 -8.46
CA GLY A 58 11.16 10.21 -9.43
C GLY A 58 10.70 9.18 -10.49
N GLY A 59 9.43 9.19 -10.89
CA GLY A 59 8.89 8.20 -11.83
C GLY A 59 8.66 6.81 -11.22
N VAL A 60 8.59 6.70 -9.90
CA VAL A 60 8.31 5.47 -9.15
C VAL A 60 7.07 5.71 -8.30
N THR A 61 6.14 4.76 -8.33
CA THR A 61 4.99 4.74 -7.42
C THR A 61 5.31 3.81 -6.26
N THR A 62 5.22 4.29 -5.02
CA THR A 62 5.46 3.48 -3.83
C THR A 62 4.16 3.35 -3.06
N ILE A 63 3.70 2.12 -2.89
CA ILE A 63 2.61 1.74 -1.99
C ILE A 63 3.21 1.43 -0.63
N ALA A 64 2.54 1.84 0.44
CA ALA A 64 2.98 1.57 1.80
C ALA A 64 1.77 1.39 2.73
N GLY A 65 1.92 0.54 3.74
CA GLY A 65 0.91 0.35 4.78
C GLY A 65 1.50 0.47 6.18
N ASP A 66 0.66 0.92 7.11
CA ASP A 66 0.88 0.98 8.56
C ASP A 66 -0.14 0.03 9.19
N VAL A 67 0.32 -1.00 9.90
CA VAL A 67 -0.52 -2.06 10.50
C VAL A 67 -0.54 -2.07 12.03
N ASP A 68 0.25 -1.20 12.68
CA ASP A 68 0.26 -1.06 14.13
C ASP A 68 -0.18 0.34 14.62
N GLY A 69 -0.37 1.29 13.70
CA GLY A 69 -0.91 2.62 13.95
C GLY A 69 0.13 3.63 14.43
N ASP A 70 1.42 3.36 14.29
CA ASP A 70 2.50 4.23 14.77
C ASP A 70 2.82 5.41 13.83
N ARG A 71 2.17 5.48 12.66
CA ARG A 71 2.40 6.45 11.57
C ARG A 71 3.71 6.23 10.81
N VAL A 72 4.28 5.04 10.90
CA VAL A 72 5.44 4.59 10.14
C VAL A 72 4.97 3.47 9.21
N SER A 73 5.51 3.45 7.99
CA SER A 73 5.20 2.38 7.07
C SER A 73 5.90 1.08 7.52
N ASP A 74 5.12 0.03 7.74
CA ASP A 74 5.58 -1.33 8.05
C ASP A 74 6.12 -2.07 6.82
N PHE A 75 5.55 -1.81 5.65
CA PHE A 75 5.97 -2.42 4.40
C PHE A 75 5.88 -1.44 3.24
N HIS A 76 6.56 -1.78 2.14
CA HIS A 76 6.52 -1.02 0.90
C HIS A 76 6.49 -1.95 -0.31
N ILE A 77 5.77 -1.55 -1.34
CA ILE A 77 5.79 -2.15 -2.68
C ILE A 77 6.08 -1.02 -3.69
N ARG A 78 7.00 -1.26 -4.62
CA ARG A 78 7.37 -0.27 -5.64
C ARG A 78 6.83 -0.69 -6.99
N LEU A 79 6.19 0.25 -7.68
CA LEU A 79 5.81 0.11 -9.07
C LEU A 79 6.72 1.02 -9.91
N THR A 80 7.28 0.47 -10.99
CA THR A 80 7.94 1.31 -12.00
C THR A 80 6.90 2.18 -12.69
N GLY A 81 7.16 3.48 -12.78
CA GLY A 81 6.28 4.45 -13.42
C GLY A 81 5.51 5.34 -12.46
N THR A 82 4.97 6.44 -13.01
CA THR A 82 4.05 7.37 -12.34
C THR A 82 2.63 6.85 -12.53
N ILE A 83 2.08 6.19 -11.52
CA ILE A 83 0.78 5.53 -11.57
C ILE A 83 -0.14 6.20 -10.56
N THR A 84 -1.28 6.71 -11.04
CA THR A 84 -2.35 7.19 -10.17
C THR A 84 -3.20 6.00 -9.74
N LEU A 85 -2.98 5.56 -8.51
CA LEU A 85 -3.69 4.44 -7.89
C LEU A 85 -5.00 4.90 -7.26
N THR A 86 -5.96 3.99 -7.25
CA THR A 86 -7.31 4.13 -6.70
C THR A 86 -7.62 2.92 -5.83
N ALA A 87 -8.67 2.99 -5.01
CA ALA A 87 -9.09 1.85 -4.18
C ALA A 87 -9.38 0.59 -5.00
N GLY A 88 -9.84 0.74 -6.26
CA GLY A 88 -10.16 -0.40 -7.14
C GLY A 88 -8.95 -1.17 -7.67
N ASP A 89 -7.74 -0.67 -7.46
CA ASP A 89 -6.48 -1.32 -7.85
C ASP A 89 -5.99 -2.33 -6.79
N PHE A 90 -6.69 -2.42 -5.66
CA PHE A 90 -6.36 -3.30 -4.55
C PHE A 90 -7.49 -4.31 -4.31
N ALA A 91 -7.12 -5.56 -4.04
CA ALA A 91 -8.00 -6.52 -3.38
C ALA A 91 -7.63 -6.53 -1.89
N LEU A 92 -8.59 -6.16 -1.04
CA LEU A 92 -8.42 -5.92 0.40
C LEU A 92 -9.42 -6.76 1.18
#